data_AF-A0A060SHZ4-F1
#
_entry.id   AF-A0A060SHZ4-F1
#
_cell.length_a   1.000
_cell.length_b   1.000
_cell.length_c   1.000
_cell.angle_alpha   90.00
_cell.angle_beta   90.00
_cell.angle_gamma   90.00
#
_symmetry.space_group_name_H-M   'P 1'
#
loop_
_entity.id
_entity.type
_entity.pdbx_description
1 polymer ?
#
loop_
_entity_poly.entity_id
_entity_poly.type
_entity_poly.pdbx_seq_one_letter_code
_entity_poly.pdbx_strand_id
1 'polypeptide(L)'
;MPSKDKHLPDPPFFNGSAPTGKPKASDYESHINKMIVLACHRYDVFITTENPFPEAKTQDAWAVRAWAEICASAQLHHTLTDRIRMMLTGRGSHARGTLRNKTRPLIATAYGFATDGSERAKLKNLERYT
;
A
#
# COMPACT_ATOMS: atom_id res chain seq x y z
N MET A 1 16.58 -34.50 -8.40
CA MET A 1 16.03 -34.47 -7.02
C MET A 1 14.88 -33.45 -7.02
N PRO A 2 13.60 -33.83 -6.86
CA PRO A 2 12.55 -32.84 -6.74
C PRO A 2 12.65 -32.19 -5.35
N SER A 3 12.87 -30.88 -5.31
CA SER A 3 12.85 -30.09 -4.08
C SER A 3 11.44 -30.12 -3.52
N LYS A 4 11.27 -30.72 -2.34
CA LYS A 4 10.00 -30.66 -1.59
C LYS A 4 9.59 -29.20 -1.47
N ASP A 5 8.38 -28.85 -1.90
CA ASP A 5 7.78 -27.55 -1.62
C ASP A 5 7.79 -27.33 -0.11
N LYS A 6 8.75 -26.53 0.37
CA LYS A 6 8.86 -26.20 1.78
C LYS A 6 7.75 -25.22 2.08
N HIS A 7 6.69 -25.71 2.72
CA HIS A 7 5.68 -24.86 3.34
C HIS A 7 6.40 -23.85 4.24
N LEU A 8 6.29 -22.56 3.91
CA LEU A 8 6.91 -21.51 4.70
C LEU A 8 6.16 -21.36 6.03
N PRO A 9 6.85 -21.11 7.14
CA PRO A 9 6.19 -20.92 8.42
C PRO A 9 5.31 -19.67 8.39
N ASP A 10 4.20 -19.74 9.12
CA ASP A 10 3.39 -18.55 9.37
C ASP A 10 4.19 -17.52 10.20
N PRO A 11 4.00 -16.21 9.95
CA PRO A 11 4.61 -15.16 10.75
C PRO A 11 4.13 -15.23 12.21
N PRO A 12 5.04 -15.24 13.21
CA PRO A 12 4.65 -15.39 14.61
C PRO A 12 3.88 -14.17 15.15
N PHE A 13 2.85 -14.46 15.94
CA PHE A 13 2.10 -13.46 16.70
C PHE A 13 2.84 -13.07 17.97
N PHE A 14 2.70 -11.82 18.39
CA PHE A 14 3.36 -11.30 19.60
C PHE A 14 3.03 -12.10 20.87
N ASN A 15 1.77 -12.55 21.02
CA ASN A 15 1.31 -13.36 22.17
C ASN A 15 1.19 -14.86 21.83
N GLY A 16 1.80 -15.33 20.74
CA GLY A 16 1.71 -16.74 20.30
C GLY A 16 0.35 -17.17 19.73
N SER A 17 -0.67 -16.33 19.78
CA SER A 17 -2.01 -16.60 19.24
C SER A 17 -2.53 -15.44 18.37
N ALA A 18 -3.30 -15.78 17.33
CA ALA A 18 -3.93 -14.79 16.46
C ALA A 18 -4.96 -13.91 17.21
N PRO A 19 -4.83 -12.59 17.18
CA PRO A 19 -5.79 -11.70 17.85
C PRO A 19 -7.16 -11.66 17.17
N THR A 20 -8.20 -11.42 17.97
CA THR A 20 -9.55 -11.13 17.45
C THR A 20 -9.65 -9.69 16.93
N GLY A 21 -10.43 -9.48 15.86
CA GLY A 21 -10.71 -8.14 15.32
C GLY A 21 -9.86 -7.75 14.11
N LYS A 22 -9.84 -6.44 13.82
CA LYS A 22 -9.19 -5.88 12.61
C LYS A 22 -7.68 -6.14 12.64
N PRO A 23 -7.09 -6.71 11.57
CA PRO A 23 -5.65 -6.96 11.50
C PRO A 23 -4.82 -5.68 11.71
N LYS A 24 -3.80 -5.76 12.57
CA LYS A 24 -2.81 -4.70 12.78
C LYS A 24 -1.40 -5.28 12.81
N ALA A 25 -0.41 -4.52 12.33
CA ALA A 25 0.97 -4.99 12.29
C ALA A 25 1.51 -5.30 13.70
N SER A 26 1.02 -4.61 14.74
CA SER A 26 1.40 -4.86 16.14
C SER A 26 0.80 -6.13 16.74
N ASP A 27 -0.01 -6.88 15.99
CA ASP A 27 -0.40 -8.25 16.36
C ASP A 27 0.78 -9.23 16.30
N TYR A 28 1.83 -8.88 15.54
CA TYR A 28 2.97 -9.75 15.23
C TYR A 28 4.21 -9.37 16.03
N GLU A 29 5.17 -10.29 16.11
CA GLU A 29 6.49 -10.00 16.69
C GLU A 29 7.14 -8.77 16.05
N SER A 30 8.01 -8.07 16.80
CA SER A 30 8.59 -6.80 16.40
C SER A 30 9.27 -6.82 15.02
N HIS A 31 9.95 -7.92 14.67
CA HIS A 31 10.59 -8.05 13.37
C HIS A 31 9.57 -8.21 12.23
N ILE A 32 8.54 -9.04 12.42
CA ILE A 32 7.43 -9.21 11.49
C ILE A 32 6.62 -7.92 11.33
N ASN A 33 6.36 -7.21 12.43
CA ASN A 33 5.70 -5.91 12.43
C ASN A 33 6.40 -4.95 11.45
N LYS A 34 7.73 -4.82 11.56
CA LYS A 34 8.53 -3.98 10.67
C LYS A 34 8.43 -4.45 9.22
N MET A 35 8.50 -5.76 8.97
CA MET A 35 8.33 -6.32 7.62
C MET A 35 6.96 -5.99 7.03
N ILE A 36 5.88 -6.12 7.80
CA ILE A 36 4.52 -5.77 7.35
C ILE A 36 4.45 -4.28 6.99
N VAL A 37 5.01 -3.40 7.82
CA VAL A 37 5.03 -1.95 7.55
C VAL A 37 5.81 -1.64 6.27
N LEU A 38 6.97 -2.25 6.08
CA LEU A 38 7.76 -2.08 4.85
C LEU A 38 7.02 -2.62 3.62
N ALA A 39 6.35 -3.77 3.74
CA ALA A 39 5.60 -4.36 2.64
C ALA A 39 4.36 -3.50 2.29
N CYS A 40 3.73 -2.88 3.28
CA CYS A 40 2.70 -1.87 3.07
C CYS A 40 3.23 -0.68 2.26
N HIS A 41 4.39 -0.12 2.63
CA HIS A 41 5.00 0.96 1.86
C HIS A 41 5.35 0.54 0.43
N ARG A 42 5.83 -0.70 0.26
CA ARG A 42 6.11 -1.24 -1.06
C ARG A 42 4.85 -1.37 -1.91
N TYR A 43 3.75 -1.82 -1.31
CA TYR A 43 2.45 -1.86 -1.97
C TYR A 43 1.96 -0.47 -2.37
N ASP A 44 2.13 0.54 -1.49
CA ASP A 44 1.79 1.93 -1.79
C ASP A 44 2.57 2.45 -3.02
N VAL A 45 3.83 2.04 -3.20
CA VAL A 45 4.60 2.37 -4.40
C VAL A 45 3.87 1.89 -5.65
N PHE A 46 3.45 0.62 -5.72
CA PHE A 46 2.72 0.11 -6.89
C PHE A 46 1.43 0.89 -7.18
N ILE A 47 0.68 1.27 -6.15
CA ILE A 47 -0.51 2.12 -6.30
C ILE A 47 -0.15 3.49 -6.90
N THR A 48 0.97 4.06 -6.50
CA THR A 48 1.36 5.42 -6.95
C THR A 48 2.12 5.46 -8.28
N THR A 49 2.79 4.37 -8.68
CA THR A 49 3.66 4.37 -9.86
C THR A 49 3.16 3.51 -11.02
N GLU A 50 2.37 2.46 -10.74
CA GLU A 50 1.94 1.51 -11.78
C GLU A 50 0.48 1.72 -12.17
N ASN A 51 -0.44 1.58 -11.21
CA ASN A 51 -1.87 1.78 -11.43
C ASN A 51 -2.54 2.18 -10.10
N PRO A 52 -3.15 3.37 -10.01
CA PRO A 52 -3.84 3.82 -8.79
C PRO A 52 -5.14 3.07 -8.49
N PHE A 53 -5.76 2.43 -9.48
CA PHE A 53 -7.02 1.69 -9.38
C PHE A 53 -6.90 0.28 -9.99
N PRO A 54 -6.06 -0.59 -9.41
CA PRO A 54 -5.90 -1.97 -9.89
C PRO A 54 -7.16 -2.80 -9.61
N GLU A 55 -7.45 -3.76 -10.49
CA GLU A 55 -8.47 -4.78 -10.25
C GLU A 55 -8.06 -5.73 -9.11
N ALA A 56 -9.01 -6.48 -8.56
CA ALA A 56 -8.77 -7.35 -7.41
C ALA A 56 -7.62 -8.36 -7.63
N LYS A 57 -7.58 -9.00 -8.81
CA LYS A 57 -6.51 -9.95 -9.16
C LYS A 57 -5.13 -9.30 -9.15
N THR A 58 -5.01 -8.08 -9.67
CA THR A 58 -3.76 -7.31 -9.63
C THR A 58 -3.38 -6.92 -8.21
N GLN A 59 -4.35 -6.53 -7.37
CA GLN A 59 -4.10 -6.22 -5.96
C GLN A 59 -3.52 -7.42 -5.21
N ASP A 60 -4.05 -8.62 -5.42
CA ASP A 60 -3.53 -9.85 -4.81
C ASP A 60 -2.12 -10.16 -5.28
N ALA A 61 -1.86 -10.09 -6.60
CA ALA A 61 -0.54 -10.30 -7.17
C ALA A 61 0.50 -9.31 -6.61
N TRP A 62 0.11 -8.04 -6.45
CA TRP A 62 0.98 -7.02 -5.85
C TRP A 62 1.22 -7.22 -4.36
N ALA A 63 0.23 -7.71 -3.61
CA ALA A 63 0.44 -8.06 -2.21
C ALA A 63 1.44 -9.21 -2.06
N VAL A 64 1.33 -10.24 -2.91
CA VAL A 64 2.30 -11.35 -2.99
C VAL A 64 3.69 -10.81 -3.33
N ARG A 65 3.80 -9.97 -4.35
CA ARG A 65 5.07 -9.37 -4.78
C ARG A 65 5.70 -8.50 -3.68
N ALA A 66 4.93 -7.60 -3.08
CA ALA A 66 5.41 -6.72 -2.02
C ALA A 66 5.93 -7.52 -0.83
N TRP A 67 5.19 -8.56 -0.41
CA TRP A 67 5.62 -9.41 0.69
C TRP A 67 6.89 -10.21 0.35
N ALA A 68 6.94 -10.81 -0.84
CA ALA A 68 8.10 -11.59 -1.29
C ALA A 68 9.38 -10.73 -1.37
N GLU A 69 9.29 -9.49 -1.86
CA GLU A 69 10.42 -8.57 -1.92
C GLU A 69 10.94 -8.20 -0.52
N ILE A 70 10.05 -8.02 0.45
CA ILE A 70 10.44 -7.73 1.84
C ILE A 70 11.02 -8.97 2.53
N CYS A 71 10.42 -10.14 2.36
CA CYS A 71 10.97 -11.41 2.85
C CYS A 71 12.39 -11.66 2.29
N ALA A 72 12.60 -11.43 1.00
CA ALA A 72 13.90 -11.60 0.36
C ALA A 72 14.94 -10.61 0.93
N SER A 73 14.58 -9.33 1.07
CA SER A 73 15.51 -8.32 1.62
C SER A 73 15.84 -8.54 3.10
N ALA A 74 14.92 -9.11 3.88
CA ALA A 74 15.14 -9.46 5.28
C ALA A 74 15.79 -10.84 5.49
N GLN A 75 15.97 -11.65 4.43
CA GLN A 75 16.39 -13.06 4.52
C GLN A 75 15.50 -13.90 5.47
N LEU A 76 14.22 -13.53 5.58
CA LEU A 76 13.23 -14.20 6.42
C LEU A 76 12.04 -14.61 5.55
N HIS A 77 11.81 -15.91 5.44
CA HIS A 77 10.79 -16.45 4.55
C HIS A 77 9.55 -16.91 5.34
N HIS A 78 8.50 -16.11 5.29
CA HIS A 78 7.21 -16.40 5.91
C HIS A 78 6.09 -16.41 4.87
N THR A 79 5.06 -17.20 5.13
CA THR A 79 3.85 -17.24 4.29
C THR A 79 3.11 -15.90 4.33
N LEU A 80 2.63 -15.44 3.16
CA LEU A 80 1.69 -14.32 3.10
C LEU A 80 0.29 -14.79 3.54
N THR A 81 -0.03 -14.56 4.81
CA THR A 81 -1.35 -14.87 5.36
C THR A 81 -2.42 -13.89 4.89
N ASP A 82 -3.69 -14.28 4.94
CA ASP A 82 -4.82 -13.42 4.57
C ASP A 82 -4.88 -12.14 5.44
N ARG A 83 -4.53 -12.24 6.74
CA ARG A 83 -4.45 -11.06 7.63
C ARG A 83 -3.41 -10.06 7.15
N ILE A 84 -2.24 -10.52 6.74
CA ILE A 84 -1.19 -9.64 6.18
C ILE A 84 -1.64 -9.08 4.83
N ARG A 85 -2.24 -9.90 3.97
CA ARG A 85 -2.78 -9.44 2.68
C ARG A 85 -3.79 -8.31 2.87
N MET A 86 -4.73 -8.44 3.80
CA MET A 86 -5.70 -7.39 4.13
C MET A 86 -5.03 -6.09 4.60
N MET A 87 -3.93 -6.17 5.35
CA MET A 87 -3.20 -4.98 5.78
C MET A 87 -2.48 -4.27 4.63
N LEU A 88 -1.97 -5.03 3.65
CA LEU A 88 -1.31 -4.48 2.46
C LEU A 88 -2.35 -3.83 1.53
N THR A 89 -3.40 -4.56 1.15
CA THR A 89 -4.40 -4.07 0.18
C THR A 89 -5.29 -2.97 0.76
N GLY A 90 -5.53 -2.98 2.07
CA GLY A 90 -6.35 -1.97 2.77
C GLY A 90 -5.79 -0.54 2.76
N ARG A 91 -4.55 -0.32 2.31
CA ARG A 91 -3.88 0.99 2.34
C ARG A 91 -3.99 1.81 1.05
N GLY A 92 -4.49 1.22 -0.04
CA GLY A 92 -4.48 1.88 -1.35
C GLY A 92 -5.18 3.26 -1.38
N SER A 93 -6.26 3.45 -0.60
CA SER A 93 -6.94 4.76 -0.49
C SER A 93 -6.06 5.84 0.16
N HIS A 94 -5.27 5.49 1.18
CA HIS A 94 -4.34 6.40 1.83
C HIS A 94 -3.18 6.78 0.90
N ALA A 95 -2.64 5.82 0.13
CA ALA A 95 -1.60 6.09 -0.86
C ALA A 95 -2.08 7.10 -1.92
N ARG A 96 -3.27 6.87 -2.49
CA ARG A 96 -3.90 7.80 -3.45
C ARG A 96 -4.14 9.18 -2.86
N GLY A 97 -4.68 9.24 -1.64
CA GLY A 97 -4.92 10.52 -0.95
C GLY A 97 -3.63 11.31 -0.73
N THR A 98 -2.56 10.62 -0.34
CA THR A 98 -1.23 11.20 -0.15
C THR A 98 -0.66 11.73 -1.45
N LEU A 99 -0.71 10.93 -2.52
CA LEU A 99 -0.27 11.35 -3.85
C LEU A 99 -1.05 12.58 -4.32
N ARG A 100 -2.39 12.54 -4.28
CA ARG A 100 -3.26 13.67 -4.64
C ARG A 100 -2.87 14.95 -3.90
N ASN A 101 -2.67 14.86 -2.58
CA ASN A 101 -2.35 16.02 -1.76
C ASN A 101 -1.00 16.64 -2.13
N LYS A 102 -0.01 15.81 -2.48
CA LYS A 102 1.31 16.28 -2.94
C LYS A 102 1.27 16.86 -4.35
N THR A 103 0.49 16.25 -5.25
CA THR A 103 0.42 16.65 -6.66
C THR A 103 -0.44 17.91 -6.88
N ARG A 104 -1.51 18.11 -6.08
CA ARG A 104 -2.43 19.25 -6.20
C ARG A 104 -1.74 20.63 -6.26
N PRO A 105 -0.83 21.00 -5.34
CA PRO A 105 -0.15 22.29 -5.43
C PRO A 105 0.75 22.41 -6.67
N LEU A 106 1.39 21.30 -7.10
CA LEU A 106 2.24 21.30 -8.29
C LEU A 106 1.43 21.57 -9.57
N ILE A 107 0.26 20.93 -9.70
CA ILE A 107 -0.67 21.19 -10.82
C ILE A 107 -1.13 22.65 -10.77
N ALA A 108 -1.49 23.15 -9.60
CA ALA A 108 -1.94 24.53 -9.46
C ALA A 108 -0.87 25.54 -9.89
N THR A 109 0.39 25.32 -9.53
CA THR A 109 1.51 26.18 -9.97
C THR A 109 1.78 26.04 -11.45
N ALA A 110 1.88 24.81 -11.98
CA ALA A 110 2.25 24.56 -13.37
C ALA A 110 1.20 25.08 -14.38
N TYR A 111 -0.08 24.95 -14.04
CA TYR A 111 -1.21 25.35 -14.89
C TYR A 111 -1.86 26.68 -14.44
N GLY A 112 -1.39 27.28 -13.35
CA GLY A 112 -1.91 28.54 -12.83
C GLY A 112 -3.37 28.46 -12.36
N PHE A 113 -3.81 27.31 -11.85
CA PHE A 113 -5.15 27.16 -11.29
C PHE A 113 -5.28 27.85 -9.93
N ALA A 114 -6.42 28.48 -9.71
CA ALA A 114 -6.86 28.89 -8.38
C ALA A 114 -7.31 27.67 -7.57
N THR A 115 -6.91 27.59 -6.29
CA THR A 115 -7.02 26.37 -5.47
C THR A 115 -8.06 26.42 -4.37
N ASP A 116 -8.67 27.58 -4.12
CA ASP A 116 -9.60 27.84 -2.99
C ASP A 116 -10.99 27.19 -3.17
N GLY A 117 -11.28 26.64 -4.35
CA GLY A 117 -12.50 25.89 -4.62
C GLY A 117 -13.78 26.73 -4.71
N SER A 118 -13.67 28.07 -4.61
CA SER A 118 -14.80 28.98 -4.76
C SER A 118 -15.39 28.94 -6.18
N GLU A 119 -16.67 29.30 -6.33
CA GLU A 119 -17.28 29.44 -7.67
C GLU A 119 -16.50 30.42 -8.55
N ARG A 120 -16.00 31.51 -7.95
CA ARG A 120 -15.11 32.46 -8.63
C ARG A 120 -13.83 31.79 -9.15
N ALA A 121 -13.17 30.95 -8.35
CA ALA A 121 -11.99 30.23 -8.78
C ALA A 121 -12.30 29.21 -9.88
N LYS A 122 -13.45 28.53 -9.82
CA LYS A 122 -13.89 27.61 -10.89
C LYS A 122 -14.11 28.35 -12.20
N LEU A 123 -14.83 29.48 -12.19
CA LEU A 123 -15.05 30.31 -13.38
C LEU A 123 -13.71 30.79 -13.97
N LYS A 124 -12.82 31.35 -13.14
CA LYS A 124 -11.48 31.79 -13.56
C LYS A 124 -10.65 30.65 -14.16
N ASN A 125 -10.74 29.44 -13.61
CA ASN A 125 -10.03 28.27 -14.11
C ASN A 125 -10.60 27.80 -15.46
N LEU A 126 -11.92 27.88 -15.68
CA LEU A 126 -12.56 27.56 -16.97
C LEU A 126 -12.18 28.57 -18.05
N GLU A 127 -12.27 29.87 -17.76
CA GLU A 127 -11.88 30.96 -18.67
C GLU A 127 -10.44 30.84 -19.17
N ARG A 128 -9.55 30.23 -18.37
CA ARG A 128 -8.13 30.09 -18.72
C ARG A 128 -7.87 29.09 -19.85
N TYR A 129 -8.76 28.12 -20.06
CA TYR A 129 -8.56 26.98 -20.95
C TYR A 129 -9.69 26.78 -21.96
N THR A 130 -10.58 27.77 -22.08
CA THR A 130 -11.62 27.84 -23.12
C THR A 130 -11.28 28.97 -24.07
#